data_AF-A0A1H6WCS1-F1
#
_entry.id   AF-A0A1H6WCS1-F1
#
_cell.length_a   1.000
_cell.length_b   1.000
_cell.length_c   1.000
_cell.angle_alpha   90.00
_cell.angle_beta   90.00
_cell.angle_gamma   90.00
#
_symmetry.space_group_name_H-M   'P 1'
#
loop_
_entity.id
_entity.type
_entity.pdbx_description
1 polymer ?
#
loop_
_entity_poly.entity_id
_entity_poly.type
_entity_poly.pdbx_seq_one_letter_code
_entity_poly.pdbx_strand_id
1 'polypeptide(L)'
;MTNKTTALLIIDAQFDFCNPKGTLFVPGAENDVERIAQLIASYGERITQIFVTLDTHKVLDIAHPLFWEDPNGNTVAPFTLITANAVKSGKWTPRYKKEYVLNYLETLESEGEFKHFIWPEHCLIGSRGASLDDTILHALLSWTHRTGTDYKAVIKGTNPLTEHFGVFRAQVPIEGEKETELDQKFIDELSSFDQILIVGEARSHCVATSIKQILIYAPQLSPKVKVLADCMSDVTGWGHLADPIFEEAKEKGIEFKTSRDIFTSS
;
A
#
# COMPACT_ATOMS: atom_id res chain seq x y z
N MET A 1 -28.86 -21.41 1.00
CA MET A 1 -28.14 -20.24 1.53
C MET A 1 -27.11 -19.87 0.47
N THR A 2 -27.20 -18.66 -0.09
CA THR A 2 -26.17 -18.17 -1.03
C THR A 2 -24.85 -18.09 -0.27
N ASN A 3 -23.78 -18.65 -0.83
CA ASN A 3 -22.45 -18.52 -0.22
C ASN A 3 -22.06 -17.03 -0.23
N LYS A 4 -21.62 -16.52 0.93
CA LYS A 4 -21.14 -15.14 1.11
C LYS A 4 -19.96 -14.87 0.15
N THR A 5 -20.05 -13.82 -0.66
CA THR A 5 -18.95 -13.43 -1.56
C THR A 5 -17.84 -12.74 -0.79
N THR A 6 -16.59 -13.13 -1.02
CA THR A 6 -15.43 -12.61 -0.28
C THR A 6 -14.33 -12.14 -1.23
N ALA A 7 -13.93 -10.88 -1.10
CA ALA A 7 -12.71 -10.35 -1.71
C ALA A 7 -11.54 -10.49 -0.72
N LEU A 8 -10.37 -10.91 -1.20
CA LEU A 8 -9.10 -10.77 -0.49
C LEU A 8 -8.27 -9.68 -1.18
N LEU A 9 -7.99 -8.60 -0.47
CA LEU A 9 -7.12 -7.51 -0.89
C LEU A 9 -5.75 -7.69 -0.21
N ILE A 10 -4.76 -8.04 -1.02
CA ILE A 10 -3.36 -8.19 -0.62
C ILE A 10 -2.63 -6.92 -1.03
N ILE A 11 -2.25 -6.11 -0.05
CA ILE A 11 -1.60 -4.82 -0.30
C ILE A 11 -0.08 -5.03 -0.41
N ASP A 12 0.49 -4.68 -1.56
CA ASP A 12 1.93 -4.53 -1.80
C ASP A 12 2.80 -5.68 -1.28
N ALA A 13 2.35 -6.94 -1.42
CA ALA A 13 3.15 -8.11 -1.04
C ALA A 13 4.23 -8.42 -2.09
N GLN A 14 5.09 -7.43 -2.33
CA GLN A 14 6.13 -7.40 -3.35
C GLN A 14 7.51 -7.76 -2.79
N PHE A 15 8.41 -8.19 -3.66
CA PHE A 15 9.74 -8.65 -3.29
C PHE A 15 10.51 -7.61 -2.47
N ASP A 16 10.45 -6.33 -2.86
CA ASP A 16 11.19 -5.28 -2.13
C ASP A 16 10.74 -5.09 -0.69
N PHE A 17 9.47 -5.37 -0.38
CA PHE A 17 8.93 -5.24 0.96
C PHE A 17 8.99 -6.55 1.76
N CYS A 18 8.75 -7.69 1.11
CA CYS A 18 8.55 -8.96 1.81
C CYS A 18 9.80 -9.85 1.87
N ASN A 19 10.77 -9.66 0.98
CA ASN A 19 11.96 -10.50 0.96
C ASN A 19 13.11 -9.82 1.73
N PRO A 20 13.89 -10.54 2.58
CA PRO A 20 15.06 -9.96 3.25
C PRO A 20 16.16 -9.40 2.33
N LYS A 21 16.10 -9.73 1.03
CA LYS A 21 16.98 -9.16 -0.02
C LYS A 21 16.36 -7.99 -0.78
N GLY A 22 15.13 -7.60 -0.45
CA GLY A 22 14.43 -6.45 -1.00
C GLY A 22 15.07 -5.13 -0.57
N THR A 23 14.92 -4.08 -1.39
CA THR A 23 15.55 -2.79 -1.11
C THR A 23 14.91 -2.02 0.03
N LEU A 24 13.63 -2.30 0.34
CA LEU A 24 12.87 -1.68 1.42
C LEU A 24 12.17 -2.76 2.28
N PHE A 25 12.94 -3.79 2.65
CA PHE A 25 12.42 -4.92 3.40
C PHE A 25 11.76 -4.51 4.73
N VAL A 26 10.55 -5.01 4.95
CA VAL A 26 9.74 -4.83 6.16
C VAL A 26 9.99 -6.04 7.07
N PRO A 27 10.66 -5.88 8.23
CA PRO A 27 10.97 -7.02 9.09
C PRO A 27 9.70 -7.71 9.59
N GLY A 28 9.59 -9.02 9.36
CA GLY A 28 8.42 -9.82 9.71
C GLY A 28 7.56 -10.20 8.50
N ALA A 29 7.65 -9.42 7.41
CA ALA A 29 6.86 -9.63 6.20
C ALA A 29 7.11 -10.99 5.53
N GLU A 30 8.30 -11.57 5.69
CA GLU A 30 8.60 -12.92 5.22
C GLU A 30 7.74 -13.99 5.90
N ASN A 31 7.28 -13.74 7.14
CA ASN A 31 6.34 -14.60 7.83
C ASN A 31 4.88 -14.23 7.50
N ASP A 32 4.61 -12.96 7.24
CA ASP A 32 3.28 -12.49 6.83
C ASP A 32 2.88 -13.12 5.50
N VAL A 33 3.77 -13.14 4.50
CA VAL A 33 3.51 -13.79 3.21
C VAL A 33 3.25 -15.29 3.33
N GLU A 34 3.91 -15.99 4.25
CA GLU A 34 3.66 -17.40 4.54
C GLU A 34 2.26 -17.62 5.15
N ARG A 35 1.83 -16.74 6.08
CA ARG A 35 0.47 -16.82 6.65
C ARG A 35 -0.60 -16.51 5.61
N ILE A 36 -0.35 -15.53 4.72
CA ILE A 36 -1.25 -15.21 3.59
C ILE A 36 -1.33 -16.40 2.62
N ALA A 37 -0.20 -17.00 2.26
CA ALA A 37 -0.16 -18.18 1.39
C ALA A 37 -0.92 -19.36 2.01
N GLN A 38 -0.75 -19.60 3.31
CA GLN A 38 -1.48 -20.64 4.04
C GLN A 38 -2.99 -20.36 4.09
N LEU A 39 -3.40 -19.10 4.25
CA LEU A 39 -4.81 -18.69 4.19
C LEU A 39 -5.42 -19.03 2.81
N ILE A 40 -4.73 -18.66 1.72
CA ILE A 40 -5.16 -18.94 0.34
C ILE A 40 -5.20 -20.46 0.08
N ALA A 41 -4.22 -21.21 0.58
CA ALA A 41 -4.18 -22.66 0.44
C ALA A 41 -5.33 -23.35 1.19
N SER A 42 -5.64 -22.89 2.41
CA SER A 42 -6.62 -23.53 3.30
C SER A 42 -8.06 -23.16 2.96
N TYR A 43 -8.28 -21.91 2.54
CA TYR A 43 -9.63 -21.34 2.39
C TYR A 43 -9.88 -20.71 1.01
N GLY A 44 -9.02 -20.96 0.03
CA GLY A 44 -9.13 -20.39 -1.32
C GLY A 44 -10.49 -20.58 -1.99
N GLU A 45 -11.17 -21.72 -1.77
CA GLU A 45 -12.53 -21.99 -2.30
C GLU A 45 -13.62 -21.08 -1.70
N ARG A 46 -13.33 -20.42 -0.56
CA ARG A 46 -14.23 -19.46 0.08
C ARG A 46 -13.93 -18.02 -0.33
N ILE A 47 -12.85 -17.80 -1.09
CA ILE A 47 -12.44 -16.50 -1.60
C ILE A 47 -12.94 -16.39 -3.03
N THR A 48 -13.82 -15.43 -3.29
CA THR A 48 -14.45 -15.22 -4.60
C THR A 48 -13.50 -14.53 -5.58
N GLN A 49 -12.75 -13.54 -5.11
CA GLN A 49 -11.78 -12.79 -5.91
C GLN A 49 -10.58 -12.40 -5.06
N ILE A 50 -9.38 -12.50 -5.63
CA ILE A 50 -8.17 -11.94 -5.05
C ILE A 50 -7.75 -10.69 -5.83
N PHE A 51 -7.46 -9.63 -5.11
CA PHE A 51 -6.86 -8.40 -5.60
C PHE A 51 -5.48 -8.28 -4.98
N VAL A 52 -4.48 -7.95 -5.80
CA VAL A 52 -3.14 -7.60 -5.34
C VAL A 52 -2.86 -6.16 -5.74
N THR A 53 -2.36 -5.35 -4.81
CA THR A 53 -1.86 -4.02 -5.15
C THR A 53 -0.38 -4.12 -5.46
N LEU A 54 0.07 -3.33 -6.42
CA LEU A 54 1.46 -3.25 -6.83
C LEU A 54 1.89 -1.79 -6.79
N ASP A 55 2.70 -1.47 -5.79
CA ASP A 55 3.50 -0.28 -5.79
C ASP A 55 4.46 -0.32 -6.99
N THR A 56 4.50 0.74 -7.79
CA THR A 56 5.21 0.72 -9.07
C THR A 56 5.79 2.08 -9.38
N HIS A 57 7.11 2.20 -9.22
CA HIS A 57 7.82 3.47 -9.32
C HIS A 57 8.78 3.54 -10.51
N LYS A 58 9.19 4.76 -10.84
CA LYS A 58 10.34 5.06 -11.69
C LYS A 58 11.49 5.51 -10.80
N VAL A 59 12.73 5.42 -11.27
CA VAL A 59 13.90 5.91 -10.51
C VAL A 59 13.81 7.41 -10.21
N LEU A 60 13.16 8.19 -11.09
CA LEU A 60 12.92 9.63 -10.92
C LEU A 60 11.57 9.91 -10.25
N ASP A 61 11.22 9.12 -9.24
CA ASP A 61 10.06 9.36 -8.39
C ASP A 61 10.38 10.39 -7.30
N ILE A 62 9.40 11.25 -6.96
CA ILE A 62 9.52 12.27 -5.91
C ILE A 62 9.94 11.69 -4.55
N ALA A 63 9.69 10.40 -4.33
CA ALA A 63 10.08 9.69 -3.13
C ALA A 63 11.51 9.13 -3.16
N HIS A 64 12.20 9.16 -4.30
CA HIS A 64 13.47 8.45 -4.51
C HIS A 64 14.69 9.39 -4.52
N PRO A 65 15.90 8.87 -4.20
CA PRO A 65 17.13 9.67 -4.06
C PRO A 65 17.46 10.53 -5.28
N LEU A 66 17.29 9.98 -6.49
CA LEU A 66 17.69 10.64 -7.72
C LEU A 66 16.83 11.85 -8.05
N PHE A 67 15.61 11.97 -7.53
CA PHE A 67 14.77 13.15 -7.79
C PHE A 67 15.30 14.42 -7.11
N TRP A 68 16.17 14.27 -6.10
CA TRP A 68 16.62 15.37 -5.25
C TRP A 68 18.14 15.60 -5.34
N GLU A 69 18.52 16.84 -5.07
CA GLU A 69 19.90 17.29 -4.96
C GLU A 69 20.14 18.03 -3.64
N ASP A 70 21.30 17.79 -3.03
CA ASP A 70 21.89 18.66 -2.01
C ASP A 70 22.53 19.92 -2.65
N PRO A 71 23.03 20.90 -1.87
CA PRO A 71 23.64 22.11 -2.42
C PRO A 71 24.92 21.88 -3.24
N ASN A 72 25.51 20.68 -3.17
CA ASN A 72 26.69 20.28 -3.92
C ASN A 72 26.33 19.47 -5.19
N GLY A 73 25.04 19.22 -5.45
CA GLY A 73 24.56 18.43 -6.58
C GLY A 73 24.53 16.91 -6.35
N ASN A 74 24.76 16.44 -5.12
CA ASN A 74 24.69 15.01 -4.78
C ASN A 74 23.24 14.57 -4.57
N THR A 75 22.95 13.28 -4.83
CA THR A 75 21.64 12.67 -4.52
C THR A 75 21.37 12.61 -3.02
N VAL A 76 20.11 12.69 -2.62
CA VAL A 76 19.71 12.68 -1.20
C VAL A 76 19.60 11.25 -0.68
N ALA A 77 20.13 10.99 0.52
CA ALA A 77 20.10 9.66 1.13
C ALA A 77 18.67 9.23 1.52
N PRO A 78 18.35 7.92 1.46
CA PRO A 78 17.13 7.38 2.03
C PRO A 78 16.90 7.75 3.50
N PHE A 79 15.65 7.72 3.91
CA PHE A 79 15.10 8.11 5.21
C PHE A 79 15.34 9.59 5.57
N THR A 80 15.57 10.44 4.56
CA THR A 80 15.71 11.89 4.74
C THR A 80 14.34 12.58 4.68
N LEU A 81 14.01 13.37 5.69
CA LEU A 81 12.84 14.27 5.67
C LEU A 81 13.10 15.47 4.76
N ILE A 82 12.18 15.70 3.82
CA ILE A 82 12.14 16.90 2.97
C ILE A 82 10.95 17.75 3.38
N THR A 83 11.20 19.04 3.62
CA THR A 83 10.15 20.02 3.95
C THR A 83 10.12 21.14 2.92
N ALA A 84 8.97 21.79 2.76
CA ALA A 84 8.83 22.97 1.91
C ALA A 84 9.84 24.06 2.31
N ASN A 85 10.06 24.25 3.61
CA ASN A 85 11.06 25.18 4.12
C ASN A 85 12.51 24.79 3.77
N ALA A 86 12.85 23.50 3.79
CA ALA A 86 14.17 23.02 3.36
C ALA A 86 14.40 23.26 1.86
N VAL A 87 13.36 23.15 1.04
CA VAL A 87 13.43 23.49 -0.39
C VAL A 87 13.56 24.99 -0.62
N LYS A 88 12.77 25.81 0.09
CA LYS A 88 12.85 27.29 0.01
C LYS A 88 14.21 27.84 0.43
N SER A 89 14.83 27.23 1.44
CA SER A 89 16.17 27.62 1.93
C SER A 89 17.32 27.07 1.08
N GLY A 90 17.03 26.29 0.03
CA GLY A 90 18.05 25.72 -0.86
C GLY A 90 18.81 24.53 -0.25
N LYS A 91 18.36 23.98 0.89
CA LYS A 91 18.95 22.77 1.47
C LYS A 91 18.74 21.57 0.55
N TRP A 92 17.55 21.46 -0.05
CA TRP A 92 17.19 20.42 -1.00
C TRP A 92 16.63 21.03 -2.28
N THR A 93 17.02 20.51 -3.44
CA THR A 93 16.49 20.97 -4.74
C THR A 93 15.88 19.79 -5.50
N PRO A 94 14.60 19.84 -5.91
CA PRO A 94 14.07 18.85 -6.83
C PRO A 94 14.63 19.10 -8.23
N ARG A 95 15.04 18.02 -8.92
CA ARG A 95 15.58 18.11 -10.29
C ARG A 95 14.54 18.54 -11.32
N TYR A 96 13.26 18.28 -11.05
CA TYR A 96 12.17 18.54 -11.97
C TYR A 96 11.02 19.25 -11.26
N LYS A 97 10.25 20.03 -12.03
CA LYS A 97 8.95 20.57 -11.61
C LYS A 97 8.99 21.32 -10.26
N LYS A 98 10.06 22.09 -10.00
CA LYS A 98 10.32 22.75 -8.72
C LYS A 98 9.13 23.50 -8.10
N GLU A 99 8.42 24.29 -8.91
CA GLU A 99 7.25 25.04 -8.44
C GLU A 99 6.12 24.11 -7.98
N TYR A 100 5.81 23.08 -8.78
CA TYR A 100 4.83 22.07 -8.41
C TYR A 100 5.24 21.31 -7.16
N VAL A 101 6.49 20.85 -7.08
CA VAL A 101 7.02 20.10 -5.93
C VAL A 101 6.93 20.93 -4.64
N LEU A 102 7.17 22.23 -4.72
CA LEU A 102 7.01 23.11 -3.56
C LEU A 102 5.55 23.17 -3.11
N ASN A 103 4.61 23.34 -4.04
CA ASN A 103 3.17 23.34 -3.74
C ASN A 103 2.71 21.98 -3.18
N TYR A 104 3.25 20.87 -3.69
CA TYR A 104 3.01 19.52 -3.17
C TYR A 104 3.43 19.40 -1.70
N LEU A 105 4.66 19.81 -1.37
CA LEU A 105 5.17 19.78 0.00
C LEU A 105 4.36 20.68 0.93
N GLU A 106 3.99 21.89 0.48
CA GLU A 106 3.14 22.80 1.25
C GLU A 106 1.75 22.21 1.50
N THR A 107 1.18 21.54 0.50
CA THR A 107 -0.11 20.84 0.64
C THR A 107 -0.02 19.74 1.69
N LEU A 108 0.96 18.84 1.58
CA LEU A 108 1.21 17.78 2.57
C LEU A 108 1.37 18.33 3.99
N GLU A 109 2.19 19.38 4.15
CA GLU A 109 2.43 20.00 5.46
C GLU A 109 1.17 20.65 6.04
N SER A 110 0.32 21.24 5.19
CA SER A 110 -0.93 21.89 5.61
C SER A 110 -2.02 20.90 6.02
N GLU A 111 -2.09 19.75 5.35
CA GLU A 111 -2.99 18.65 5.70
C GLU A 111 -2.52 17.96 6.98
N GLY A 112 -1.21 17.95 7.25
CA GLY A 112 -0.61 17.40 8.46
C GLY A 112 -0.67 15.88 8.55
N GLU A 113 -1.18 15.22 7.51
CA GLU A 113 -1.36 13.77 7.49
C GLU A 113 -0.05 13.01 7.25
N PHE A 114 0.79 13.53 6.36
CA PHE A 114 2.03 12.88 5.96
C PHE A 114 3.18 13.87 5.93
N LYS A 115 4.39 13.35 6.15
CA LYS A 115 5.64 14.06 5.94
C LYS A 115 6.35 13.42 4.74
N HIS A 116 6.99 14.22 3.91
CA HIS A 116 7.72 13.70 2.75
C HIS A 116 9.07 13.12 3.15
N PHE A 117 9.25 11.81 2.96
CA PHE A 117 10.50 11.11 3.22
C PHE A 117 11.06 10.53 1.93
N ILE A 118 12.38 10.57 1.81
CA ILE A 118 13.07 9.83 0.75
C ILE A 118 13.15 8.36 1.15
N TRP A 119 12.75 7.45 0.28
CA TRP A 119 12.89 6.01 0.46
C TRP A 119 14.07 5.47 -0.36
N PRO A 120 14.61 4.28 -0.04
CA PRO A 120 15.46 3.56 -1.00
C PRO A 120 14.71 3.41 -2.33
N GLU A 121 15.42 3.32 -3.45
CA GLU A 121 14.77 2.95 -4.71
C GLU A 121 14.15 1.56 -4.55
N HIS A 122 12.82 1.49 -4.71
CA HIS A 122 12.04 0.28 -4.50
C HIS A 122 10.95 0.18 -5.56
N CYS A 123 10.47 -1.04 -5.76
CA CYS A 123 9.33 -1.35 -6.62
C CYS A 123 9.45 -0.73 -8.03
N LEU A 124 10.67 -0.70 -8.57
CA LEU A 124 10.94 -0.11 -9.88
C LEU A 124 10.27 -0.92 -10.98
N ILE A 125 9.50 -0.26 -11.85
CA ILE A 125 8.73 -0.91 -12.91
C ILE A 125 9.61 -1.86 -13.76
N GLY A 126 9.18 -3.12 -13.87
CA GLY A 126 9.89 -4.17 -14.60
C GLY A 126 11.09 -4.80 -13.89
N SER A 127 11.44 -4.34 -12.68
CA SER A 127 12.48 -4.96 -11.84
C SER A 127 11.95 -6.17 -11.06
N ARG A 128 12.86 -6.97 -10.49
CA ARG A 128 12.51 -8.01 -9.51
C ARG A 128 11.85 -7.40 -8.26
N GLY A 129 12.32 -6.24 -7.82
CA GLY A 129 11.80 -5.57 -6.63
C GLY A 129 10.30 -5.28 -6.70
N ALA A 130 9.82 -4.92 -7.90
CA ALA A 130 8.40 -4.66 -8.17
C ALA A 130 7.54 -5.92 -8.35
N SER A 131 8.12 -7.12 -8.48
CA SER A 131 7.31 -8.33 -8.58
C SER A 131 6.65 -8.65 -7.25
N LEU A 132 5.54 -9.40 -7.27
CA LEU A 132 5.05 -10.07 -6.06
C LEU A 132 6.17 -10.93 -5.45
N ASP A 133 6.13 -11.13 -4.14
CA ASP A 133 6.96 -12.14 -3.49
C ASP A 133 6.65 -13.53 -4.08
N ASP A 134 7.70 -14.36 -4.23
CA ASP A 134 7.61 -15.67 -4.89
C ASP A 134 6.58 -16.58 -4.16
N THR A 135 6.47 -16.48 -2.83
CA THR A 135 5.54 -17.24 -1.99
C THR A 135 4.08 -16.87 -2.31
N ILE A 136 3.81 -15.57 -2.41
CA ILE A 136 2.49 -15.05 -2.77
C ILE A 136 2.14 -15.44 -4.20
N LEU A 137 3.05 -15.22 -5.15
CA LEU A 137 2.81 -15.56 -6.55
C LEU A 137 2.47 -17.05 -6.71
N HIS A 138 3.21 -17.95 -6.06
CA HIS A 138 2.90 -19.38 -6.09
C HIS A 138 1.53 -19.71 -5.49
N ALA A 139 1.15 -19.08 -4.39
CA ALA A 139 -0.16 -19.28 -3.76
C ALA A 139 -1.30 -18.82 -4.67
N LEU A 140 -1.15 -17.66 -5.32
CA LEU A 140 -2.12 -17.11 -6.28
C LEU A 140 -2.28 -18.00 -7.51
N LEU A 141 -1.17 -18.42 -8.12
CA LEU A 141 -1.22 -19.31 -9.29
C LEU A 141 -1.87 -20.65 -8.93
N SER A 142 -1.55 -21.20 -7.76
CA SER A 142 -2.17 -22.42 -7.26
C SER A 142 -3.67 -22.24 -7.01
N TRP A 143 -4.09 -21.08 -6.51
CA TRP A 143 -5.51 -20.74 -6.35
C TRP A 143 -6.22 -20.64 -7.71
N THR A 144 -5.64 -19.90 -8.67
CA THR A 144 -6.17 -19.78 -10.04
C THR A 144 -6.31 -21.15 -10.73
N HIS A 145 -5.34 -22.04 -10.58
CA HIS A 145 -5.44 -23.40 -11.11
C HIS A 145 -6.59 -24.23 -10.50
N ARG A 146 -6.91 -24.01 -9.21
CA ARG A 146 -7.99 -24.73 -8.53
C ARG A 146 -9.37 -24.15 -8.85
N THR A 147 -9.49 -22.83 -8.87
CA THR A 147 -10.79 -22.15 -8.98
C THR A 147 -11.17 -21.79 -10.41
N GLY A 148 -10.18 -21.71 -11.32
CA GLY A 148 -10.37 -21.20 -12.69
C GLY A 148 -10.58 -19.68 -12.75
N THR A 149 -10.27 -18.95 -11.67
CA THR A 149 -10.42 -17.49 -11.58
C THR A 149 -9.05 -16.82 -11.52
N ASP A 150 -8.85 -15.78 -12.32
CA ASP A 150 -7.64 -14.96 -12.27
C ASP A 150 -7.69 -13.95 -11.12
N TYR A 151 -6.56 -13.77 -10.43
CA TYR A 151 -6.41 -12.62 -9.54
C TYR A 151 -6.27 -11.32 -10.35
N LYS A 152 -6.60 -10.18 -9.73
CA LYS A 152 -6.53 -8.86 -10.37
C LYS A 152 -5.43 -8.02 -9.74
N ALA A 153 -4.59 -7.40 -10.57
CA ALA A 153 -3.59 -6.45 -10.11
C ALA A 153 -4.11 -5.02 -10.18
N VAL A 154 -3.90 -4.25 -9.11
CA VAL A 154 -4.19 -2.81 -9.00
C VAL A 154 -2.86 -2.07 -8.87
N ILE A 155 -2.50 -1.28 -9.87
CA ILE A 155 -1.21 -0.58 -9.91
C ILE A 155 -1.36 0.80 -9.26
N LYS A 156 -0.41 1.17 -8.41
CA LYS A 156 -0.30 2.51 -7.82
C LYS A 156 1.15 3.02 -7.87
N GLY A 157 1.35 4.32 -7.63
CA GLY A 157 2.69 4.94 -7.58
C GLY A 157 3.34 5.29 -8.93
N THR A 158 2.64 5.09 -10.06
CA THR A 158 3.25 5.30 -11.40
C THR A 158 3.50 6.76 -11.77
N ASN A 159 2.82 7.70 -11.09
CA ASN A 159 3.02 9.12 -11.28
C ASN A 159 4.18 9.60 -10.40
N PRO A 160 5.30 10.07 -10.97
CA PRO A 160 6.52 10.35 -10.22
C PRO A 160 6.47 11.64 -9.39
N LEU A 161 5.35 12.36 -9.37
CA LEU A 161 5.24 13.67 -8.74
C LEU A 161 4.44 13.66 -7.44
N THR A 162 3.92 12.50 -7.02
CA THR A 162 3.15 12.38 -5.78
C THR A 162 3.32 10.99 -5.18
N GLU A 163 3.48 10.94 -3.87
CA GLU A 163 3.42 9.69 -3.12
C GLU A 163 2.05 9.00 -3.28
N HIS A 164 2.03 7.67 -3.23
CA HIS A 164 0.80 6.89 -3.40
C HIS A 164 0.75 5.66 -2.48
N PHE A 165 0.70 5.89 -1.15
CA PHE A 165 0.61 4.78 -0.18
C PHE A 165 -0.74 4.05 -0.21
N GLY A 166 -1.85 4.78 -0.20
CA GLY A 166 -3.19 4.16 -0.15
C GLY A 166 -3.64 3.68 -1.51
N VAL A 167 -4.31 2.53 -1.58
CA VAL A 167 -4.71 1.92 -2.86
C VAL A 167 -5.71 2.74 -3.68
N PHE A 168 -6.46 3.66 -3.07
CA PHE A 168 -7.57 4.34 -3.75
C PHE A 168 -7.24 5.73 -4.27
N ARG A 169 -6.21 6.40 -3.75
CA ARG A 169 -5.90 7.79 -4.10
C ARG A 169 -4.45 8.13 -3.70
N ALA A 170 -3.77 8.94 -4.49
CA ALA A 170 -2.48 9.50 -4.10
C ALA A 170 -2.61 10.39 -2.85
N GLN A 171 -1.49 10.62 -2.16
CA GLN A 171 -1.43 11.55 -1.01
C GLN A 171 -1.95 12.93 -1.43
N VAL A 172 -1.39 13.47 -2.51
CA VAL A 172 -1.87 14.70 -3.17
C VAL A 172 -2.21 14.34 -4.62
N PRO A 173 -3.48 14.18 -5.00
CA PRO A 173 -3.86 13.88 -6.36
C PRO A 173 -3.52 15.06 -7.27
N ILE A 174 -3.24 14.75 -8.53
CA ILE A 174 -2.91 15.72 -9.56
C ILE A 174 -4.10 15.80 -10.51
N GLU A 175 -4.69 16.99 -10.61
CA GLU A 175 -5.85 17.23 -11.47
C GLU A 175 -5.55 16.81 -12.92
N GLY A 176 -6.38 15.92 -13.46
CA GLY A 176 -6.24 15.41 -14.83
C GLY A 176 -5.37 14.16 -14.97
N GLU A 177 -4.64 13.76 -13.92
CA GLU A 177 -3.88 12.51 -13.87
C GLU A 177 -4.68 11.44 -13.12
N LYS A 178 -5.50 10.71 -13.89
CA LYS A 178 -6.51 9.76 -13.37
C LYS A 178 -5.94 8.71 -12.42
N GLU A 179 -4.68 8.30 -12.60
CA GLU A 179 -4.01 7.32 -11.75
C GLU A 179 -3.65 7.85 -10.35
N THR A 180 -3.80 9.16 -10.11
CA THR A 180 -3.56 9.79 -8.81
C THR A 180 -4.87 10.17 -8.10
N GLU A 181 -5.95 10.33 -8.87
CA GLU A 181 -7.29 10.66 -8.40
C GLU A 181 -7.94 9.46 -7.68
N LEU A 182 -9.11 9.70 -7.06
CA LEU A 182 -9.83 8.64 -6.36
C LEU A 182 -10.33 7.56 -7.34
N ASP A 183 -9.87 6.32 -7.17
CA ASP A 183 -10.33 5.17 -7.94
C ASP A 183 -11.71 4.69 -7.45
N GLN A 184 -12.74 5.45 -7.84
CA GLN A 184 -14.13 5.11 -7.54
C GLN A 184 -14.52 3.75 -8.13
N LYS A 185 -13.94 3.36 -9.27
CA LYS A 185 -14.25 2.08 -9.92
C LYS A 185 -13.80 0.91 -9.05
N PHE A 186 -12.62 1.00 -8.44
CA PHE A 186 -12.14 -0.05 -7.55
C PHE A 186 -12.94 -0.10 -6.23
N ILE A 187 -13.34 1.05 -5.70
CA ILE A 187 -14.26 1.13 -4.55
C ILE A 187 -15.60 0.45 -4.87
N ASP A 188 -16.18 0.73 -6.03
CA ASP A 188 -17.46 0.15 -6.47
C ASP A 188 -17.33 -1.37 -6.66
N GLU A 189 -16.20 -1.83 -7.21
CA GLU A 189 -15.91 -3.25 -7.36
C GLU A 189 -15.82 -3.95 -6.00
N LEU A 190 -15.06 -3.41 -5.04
CA LEU A 190 -15.00 -3.94 -3.67
C LEU A 190 -16.38 -3.91 -2.98
N SER A 191 -17.18 -2.87 -3.24
CA SER A 191 -18.52 -2.71 -2.68
C SER A 191 -19.49 -3.82 -3.10
N SER A 192 -19.22 -4.49 -4.22
CA SER A 192 -20.04 -5.62 -4.71
C SER A 192 -19.90 -6.89 -3.88
N PHE A 193 -18.83 -7.02 -3.07
CA PHE A 193 -18.61 -8.19 -2.21
C PHE A 193 -19.33 -8.05 -0.86
N ASP A 194 -19.69 -9.17 -0.25
CA ASP A 194 -20.28 -9.22 1.09
C ASP A 194 -19.23 -9.10 2.21
N GLN A 195 -17.97 -9.38 1.89
CA GLN A 195 -16.83 -9.32 2.79
C GLN A 195 -15.56 -8.94 2.05
N ILE A 196 -14.73 -8.12 2.69
CA ILE A 196 -13.40 -7.75 2.21
C ILE A 196 -12.39 -8.12 3.29
N LEU A 197 -11.38 -8.90 2.93
CA LEU A 197 -10.25 -9.22 3.79
C LEU A 197 -9.07 -8.34 3.38
N ILE A 198 -8.40 -7.70 4.33
CA ILE A 198 -7.21 -6.86 4.07
C ILE A 198 -6.00 -7.47 4.77
N VAL A 199 -4.93 -7.66 4.01
CA VAL A 199 -3.61 -8.17 4.41
C VAL A 199 -2.51 -7.45 3.62
N GLY A 200 -1.25 -7.67 3.96
CA GLY A 200 -0.10 -7.22 3.16
C GLY A 200 0.74 -6.17 3.87
N GLU A 201 1.51 -5.40 3.10
CA GLU A 201 2.57 -4.55 3.63
C GLU A 201 2.47 -3.09 3.16
N ALA A 202 3.05 -2.13 3.87
CA ALA A 202 3.36 -2.22 5.30
C ALA A 202 2.14 -1.77 6.12
N ARG A 203 1.91 -2.39 7.29
CA ARG A 203 0.92 -1.97 8.30
C ARG A 203 0.98 -0.45 8.52
N SER A 204 2.16 0.06 8.89
CA SER A 204 2.46 1.49 9.11
C SER A 204 2.18 2.47 7.95
N HIS A 205 2.10 2.01 6.69
CA HIS A 205 2.04 2.88 5.51
C HIS A 205 0.89 2.50 4.57
N CYS A 206 1.13 1.66 3.57
CA CYS A 206 0.16 1.35 2.52
C CYS A 206 -1.13 0.73 3.05
N VAL A 207 -1.03 -0.19 4.02
CA VAL A 207 -2.19 -0.81 4.65
C VAL A 207 -2.97 0.21 5.47
N ALA A 208 -2.33 0.92 6.40
CA ALA A 208 -3.00 1.94 7.20
C ALA A 208 -3.63 3.04 6.33
N THR A 209 -2.91 3.53 5.32
CA THR A 209 -3.44 4.57 4.43
C THR A 209 -4.63 4.06 3.63
N SER A 210 -4.59 2.82 3.13
CA SER A 210 -5.73 2.21 2.44
C SER A 210 -6.94 2.06 3.36
N ILE A 211 -6.74 1.67 4.62
CA ILE A 211 -7.81 1.61 5.63
C ILE A 211 -8.37 3.00 5.91
N LYS A 212 -7.51 4.00 6.12
CA LYS A 212 -7.93 5.39 6.31
C LYS A 212 -8.75 5.92 5.13
N GLN A 213 -8.33 5.61 3.90
CA GLN A 213 -9.06 5.95 2.69
C GLN A 213 -10.43 5.26 2.62
N ILE A 214 -10.57 4.02 3.10
CA ILE A 214 -11.89 3.40 3.27
C ILE A 214 -12.76 4.22 4.22
N LEU A 215 -12.23 4.64 5.38
CA LEU A 215 -13.00 5.42 6.35
C LEU A 215 -13.49 6.77 5.78
N ILE A 216 -12.67 7.40 4.94
CA ILE A 216 -12.96 8.73 4.37
C ILE A 216 -13.85 8.64 3.12
N TYR A 217 -13.48 7.78 2.16
CA TYR A 217 -14.06 7.78 0.81
C TYR A 217 -15.05 6.64 0.57
N ALA A 218 -15.01 5.59 1.40
CA ALA A 218 -15.89 4.42 1.26
C ALA A 218 -16.40 3.90 2.61
N PRO A 219 -16.93 4.74 3.52
CA PRO A 219 -17.30 4.32 4.87
C PRO A 219 -18.37 3.21 4.91
N GLN A 220 -19.14 3.05 3.82
CA GLN A 220 -20.08 1.94 3.65
C GLN A 220 -19.39 0.57 3.60
N LEU A 221 -18.09 0.50 3.31
CA LEU A 221 -17.32 -0.73 3.31
C LEU A 221 -16.92 -1.18 4.72
N SER A 222 -16.81 -0.26 5.70
CA SER A 222 -16.28 -0.58 7.03
C SER A 222 -16.92 -1.82 7.67
N PRO A 223 -18.27 -2.00 7.67
CA PRO A 223 -18.91 -3.20 8.23
C PRO A 223 -18.61 -4.51 7.49
N LYS A 224 -18.07 -4.43 6.26
CA LYS A 224 -17.70 -5.57 5.41
C LYS A 224 -16.22 -5.93 5.54
N VAL A 225 -15.39 -5.00 6.03
CA VAL A 225 -13.94 -5.13 6.06
C VAL A 225 -13.50 -5.89 7.31
N LYS A 226 -12.59 -6.84 7.09
CA LYS A 226 -11.86 -7.56 8.13
C LYS A 226 -10.37 -7.48 7.86
N VAL A 227 -9.64 -6.89 8.78
CA VAL A 227 -8.18 -6.77 8.69
C VAL A 227 -7.55 -7.96 9.42
N LEU A 228 -6.67 -8.70 8.74
CA LEU A 228 -5.98 -9.84 9.36
C LEU A 228 -4.66 -9.36 9.94
N ALA A 229 -4.66 -9.03 11.23
CA ALA A 229 -3.57 -8.31 11.90
C ALA A 229 -2.28 -9.14 12.04
N ASP A 230 -2.36 -10.46 11.85
CA ASP A 230 -1.21 -11.37 11.78
C ASP A 230 -0.71 -11.58 10.35
N CYS A 231 -1.12 -10.77 9.38
CA CYS A 231 -0.66 -10.84 7.99
C CYS A 231 -0.16 -9.47 7.50
N MET A 232 0.58 -8.76 8.37
CA MET A 232 1.16 -7.45 8.09
C MET A 232 2.21 -7.08 9.14
N SER A 233 3.23 -6.33 8.72
CA SER A 233 4.29 -5.81 9.57
C SER A 233 4.55 -4.32 9.35
N ASP A 234 5.28 -3.68 10.26
CA ASP A 234 5.59 -2.25 10.19
C ASP A 234 6.96 -2.00 9.57
N VAL A 235 7.08 -0.92 8.79
CA VAL A 235 8.39 -0.35 8.48
C VAL A 235 9.06 0.01 9.81
N THR A 236 10.34 -0.36 9.96
CA THR A 236 11.05 -0.26 11.24
C THR A 236 11.00 1.16 11.83
N GLY A 237 10.41 1.30 13.01
CA GLY A 237 10.29 2.59 13.72
C GLY A 237 9.03 3.41 13.39
N TRP A 238 8.17 2.93 12.50
CA TRP A 238 7.02 3.69 11.98
C TRP A 238 5.65 3.15 12.39
N GLY A 239 5.58 2.11 13.23
CA GLY A 239 4.30 1.51 13.66
C GLY A 239 3.32 2.51 14.30
N HIS A 240 3.84 3.57 14.92
CA HIS A 240 3.05 4.66 15.52
C HIS A 240 2.17 5.43 14.51
N LEU A 241 2.45 5.34 13.21
CA LEU A 241 1.60 5.91 12.16
C LEU A 241 0.30 5.12 11.97
N ALA A 242 0.36 3.79 12.13
CA ALA A 242 -0.78 2.89 11.94
C ALA A 242 -1.74 2.89 13.14
N ASP A 243 -1.20 2.99 14.36
CA ASP A 243 -1.94 2.84 15.61
C ASP A 243 -3.25 3.66 15.66
N PRO A 244 -3.24 5.00 15.47
CA PRO A 244 -4.48 5.80 15.55
C PRO A 244 -5.48 5.45 14.44
N ILE A 245 -4.99 5.07 13.26
CA ILE A 245 -5.85 4.69 12.12
C ILE A 245 -6.55 3.36 12.42
N PHE A 246 -5.83 2.40 13.01
CA PHE A 246 -6.38 1.08 13.35
C PHE A 246 -7.39 1.19 14.50
N GLU A 247 -7.13 2.07 15.47
CA GLU A 247 -8.08 2.39 16.55
C GLU A 247 -9.37 2.99 15.98
N GLU A 248 -9.26 4.03 15.14
CA GLU A 248 -10.42 4.65 14.49
C GLU A 248 -11.18 3.64 13.62
N ALA A 249 -10.46 2.83 12.83
CA ALA A 249 -11.05 1.79 12.00
C ALA A 249 -11.93 0.83 12.81
N LYS A 250 -11.44 0.40 13.97
CA LYS A 250 -12.19 -0.46 14.89
C LYS A 250 -13.46 0.22 15.41
N GLU A 251 -13.36 1.50 15.79
CA GLU A 251 -14.52 2.29 16.23
C GLU A 251 -15.55 2.48 15.11
N LYS A 252 -15.09 2.55 13.85
CA LYS A 252 -15.93 2.68 12.66
C LYS A 252 -16.44 1.36 12.09
N GLY A 253 -16.26 0.25 12.82
CA GLY A 253 -16.86 -1.04 12.50
C GLY A 253 -16.03 -1.97 11.63
N ILE A 254 -14.76 -1.65 11.37
CA ILE A 254 -13.81 -2.61 10.78
C ILE A 254 -13.43 -3.66 11.84
N GLU A 255 -13.55 -4.94 11.50
CA GLU A 255 -13.19 -6.03 12.41
C GLU A 255 -11.71 -6.41 12.23
N PHE A 256 -11.02 -6.70 13.33
CA PHE A 256 -9.65 -7.23 13.31
C PHE A 256 -9.67 -8.71 13.73
N LYS A 257 -9.05 -9.56 12.93
CA LYS A 257 -8.95 -11.01 13.16
C LYS A 257 -7.54 -11.53 12.92
N THR A 258 -7.33 -12.80 13.21
CA THR A 258 -6.17 -13.55 12.70
C THR A 258 -6.54 -14.35 11.45
N SER A 259 -5.55 -14.70 10.65
CA SER A 259 -5.65 -15.58 9.48
C SER A 259 -6.19 -16.98 9.83
N ARG A 260 -6.03 -17.41 11.09
CA ARG A 260 -6.53 -18.70 11.57
C ARG A 260 -8.00 -18.64 11.97
N ASP A 261 -8.47 -17.50 12.47
CA ASP A 261 -9.82 -17.36 13.04
C ASP A 261 -10.87 -16.85 12.03
N ILE A 262 -10.45 -16.39 10.84
CA ILE A 262 -11.35 -15.71 9.89
C ILE A 262 -12.45 -16.61 9.32
N PHE A 263 -12.16 -17.89 9.10
CA PHE A 263 -13.07 -18.84 8.45
C PHE A 263 -13.47 -20.02 9.33
N THR A 264 -12.94 -20.13 10.55
CA THR A 264 -13.37 -21.11 11.54
C THR A 264 -14.69 -20.66 12.14
N SER A 265 -15.66 -21.57 12.21
CA SER A 265 -16.86 -21.36 13.01
C SER A 265 -16.45 -21.22 14.48
N SER A 266 -16.82 -20.11 15.11
CA SER A 266 -16.90 -20.01 16.57
C SER A 266 -17.86 -21.05 17.13
#